data_AF-A0A7C7A4I2-F1
#
_entry.id   AF-A0A7C7A4I2-F1
#
_cell.length_a   1.000
_cell.length_b   1.000
_cell.length_c   1.000
_cell.angle_alpha   90.00
_cell.angle_beta   90.00
_cell.angle_gamma   90.00
#
_symmetry.space_group_name_H-M   'P 1'
#
loop_
_entity.id
_entity.type
_entity.pdbx_description
1 polymer ?
#
loop_
_entity_poly.entity_id
_entity_poly.type
_entity_poly.pdbx_seq_one_letter_code
_entity_poly.pdbx_strand_id
1 'polypeptide(L)'
;KNITAPVEQDKANKELAYEIKLEKQLADLLRQVNGVGDVEVMITLEDKFMIEPAFNIVDTEKNSEEKDNEGGVRSIIEKQTNKQVVLLRRNGEEEAMVLRQTTPSIKGILIVADGASSSKVKEKIIKSTATLLDIPIYKISVLAK
;
A
#
# COMPACT_ATOMS: atom_id res chain seq x y z
N LYS A 1 -27.10 13.84 -2.82
CA LYS A 1 -25.90 14.61 -2.39
C LYS A 1 -24.68 13.79 -2.78
N ASN A 2 -23.94 14.22 -3.80
CA ASN A 2 -22.70 13.57 -4.24
C ASN A 2 -21.62 13.84 -3.19
N ILE A 3 -21.35 12.87 -2.31
CA ILE A 3 -20.32 12.95 -1.28
C ILE A 3 -19.02 12.24 -1.72
N THR A 4 -19.02 11.62 -2.90
CA THR A 4 -17.90 10.79 -3.38
C THR A 4 -16.74 11.61 -3.95
N ALA A 5 -17.01 12.75 -4.59
CA ALA A 5 -16.00 13.54 -5.30
C ALA A 5 -14.91 14.21 -4.42
N PRO A 6 -15.19 14.77 -3.23
CA PRO A 6 -14.18 15.46 -2.42
C PRO A 6 -13.16 14.49 -1.82
N VAL A 7 -13.62 13.33 -1.35
CA VAL A 7 -12.79 12.34 -0.65
C VAL A 7 -11.82 11.64 -1.61
N GLU A 8 -12.20 11.46 -2.88
CA GLU A 8 -11.34 10.88 -3.91
C GLU A 8 -10.25 11.85 -4.37
N GLN A 9 -10.55 13.15 -4.48
CA GLN A 9 -9.58 14.18 -4.83
C GLN A 9 -8.52 14.38 -3.74
N ASP A 10 -8.91 14.37 -2.46
CA ASP A 10 -7.96 14.50 -1.35
C ASP A 10 -6.99 13.31 -1.26
N LYS A 11 -7.46 12.11 -1.60
CA LYS A 11 -6.61 10.90 -1.65
C LYS A 11 -5.60 10.97 -2.79
N ALA A 12 -6.04 11.33 -3.99
CA ALA A 12 -5.14 11.47 -5.15
C ALA A 12 -4.06 12.53 -4.91
N ASN A 13 -4.42 13.65 -4.28
CA ASN A 13 -3.45 14.69 -3.91
C ASN A 13 -2.42 14.17 -2.89
N LYS A 14 -2.85 13.35 -1.94
CA LYS A 14 -1.97 12.74 -0.94
C LYS A 14 -1.04 11.68 -1.54
N GLU A 15 -1.51 10.93 -2.55
CA GLU A 15 -0.71 10.00 -3.36
C GLU A 15 0.39 10.73 -4.12
N LEU A 16 0.02 11.76 -4.89
CA LEU A 16 0.98 12.54 -5.65
C LEU A 16 2.02 13.23 -4.75
N ALA A 17 1.59 13.78 -3.62
CA ALA A 17 2.50 14.39 -2.65
C ALA A 17 3.48 13.37 -2.03
N TYR A 18 3.04 12.12 -1.84
CA TYR A 18 3.88 11.05 -1.33
C TYR A 18 4.91 10.59 -2.38
N GLU A 19 4.50 10.41 -3.64
CA GLU A 19 5.39 10.07 -4.76
C GLU A 19 6.49 11.13 -4.94
N ILE A 20 6.09 12.40 -5.10
CA ILE A 20 7.03 13.52 -5.31
C ILE A 20 8.03 13.62 -4.15
N LYS A 21 7.57 13.39 -2.91
CA LYS A 21 8.44 13.41 -1.74
C LYS A 21 9.49 12.29 -1.81
N LEU A 22 9.07 11.05 -2.11
CA LEU A 22 9.98 9.92 -2.22
C LEU A 22 10.99 10.10 -3.37
N GLU A 23 10.51 10.53 -4.54
CA GLU A 23 11.33 10.81 -5.72
C GLU A 23 12.42 11.83 -5.40
N LYS A 24 12.03 12.95 -4.79
CA LYS A 24 12.96 14.01 -4.40
C LYS A 24 13.99 13.53 -3.38
N GLN A 25 13.55 12.84 -2.33
CA GLN A 25 14.46 12.33 -1.30
C GLN A 25 15.46 11.33 -1.88
N LEU A 26 15.01 10.44 -2.77
CA LEU A 26 15.89 9.47 -3.42
C LEU A 26 16.88 10.16 -4.37
N ALA A 27 16.41 11.10 -5.20
CA ALA A 27 17.26 11.87 -6.10
C ALA A 27 18.33 12.67 -5.35
N ASP A 28 17.95 13.37 -4.27
CA ASP A 28 18.86 14.19 -3.46
C ASP A 28 19.95 13.34 -2.78
N LEU A 29 19.63 12.12 -2.37
CA LEU A 29 20.59 11.19 -1.78
C LEU A 29 21.53 10.60 -2.84
N LEU A 30 21.00 10.17 -3.99
CA LEU A 30 21.81 9.59 -5.07
C LEU A 30 22.80 10.59 -5.66
N ARG A 31 22.44 11.87 -5.75
CA ARG A 31 23.33 12.96 -6.20
C ARG A 31 24.58 13.13 -5.33
N GLN A 32 24.50 12.78 -4.05
CA GLN A 32 25.66 12.86 -3.13
C GLN A 32 26.64 11.70 -3.33
N VAL A 33 26.25 10.66 -4.07
CA VAL A 33 27.11 9.51 -4.32
C VAL A 33 28.14 9.86 -5.39
N ASN A 34 29.41 9.62 -5.07
CA ASN A 34 30.52 9.89 -5.98
C ASN A 34 30.34 9.15 -7.31
N GLY A 35 30.38 9.92 -8.41
CA GLY A 35 30.32 9.41 -9.77
C GLY A 35 28.91 9.23 -10.32
N VAL A 36 27.85 9.59 -9.58
CA VAL A 36 26.46 9.52 -10.05
C VAL A 36 26.07 10.77 -10.87
N GLY A 37 26.47 11.97 -10.45
CA GLY A 37 26.15 13.21 -11.16
C GLY A 37 24.73 13.70 -10.93
N ASP A 38 24.13 14.35 -11.92
CA ASP A 38 22.72 14.74 -11.88
C ASP A 38 21.82 13.50 -11.98
N VAL A 39 20.69 13.54 -11.29
CA VAL A 39 19.75 12.41 -11.19
C VAL A 39 18.32 12.89 -11.26
N GLU A 40 17.54 12.19 -12.05
CA GLU A 40 16.08 12.27 -12.10
C GLU A 40 15.49 10.90 -11.75
N VAL A 41 14.46 10.89 -10.92
CA VAL A 41 13.82 9.69 -10.39
C VAL A 41 12.33 9.80 -10.61
N MET A 42 11.73 8.72 -11.11
CA MET A 42 10.29 8.56 -11.19
C MET A 42 9.88 7.26 -10.50
N ILE A 43 8.86 7.34 -9.64
CA ILE A 43 8.33 6.21 -8.89
C ILE A 43 6.88 6.00 -9.31
N THR A 44 6.49 4.74 -9.49
CA THR A 44 5.10 4.37 -9.75
C THR A 44 4.61 3.50 -8.61
N LEU A 45 3.42 3.81 -8.08
CA LEU A 45 2.77 3.03 -7.03
C LEU A 45 1.88 1.93 -7.62
N GLU A 46 1.78 0.81 -6.90
CA GLU A 46 0.96 -0.35 -7.29
C GLU A 46 -0.46 -0.23 -6.71
N ASP A 47 -0.54 0.22 -5.46
CA ASP A 47 -1.78 0.30 -4.69
C ASP A 47 -2.15 1.75 -4.38
N LYS A 48 -3.39 1.93 -3.92
CA LYS A 48 -3.87 3.18 -3.31
C LYS A 48 -3.70 3.16 -1.80
N PHE A 49 -3.78 4.32 -1.16
CA PHE A 49 -3.85 4.35 0.31
C PHE A 49 -5.10 3.62 0.82
N MET A 50 -4.87 2.60 1.65
CA MET A 50 -5.94 1.85 2.30
C MET A 50 -6.08 2.26 3.76
N ILE A 51 -7.34 2.49 4.15
CA ILE A 51 -7.75 2.78 5.51
C ILE A 51 -8.59 1.60 5.97
N GLU A 52 -8.18 0.96 7.06
CA GLU A 52 -8.91 -0.14 7.68
C GLU A 52 -9.72 0.40 8.87
N PRO A 53 -11.05 0.49 8.75
CA PRO A 53 -11.90 0.94 9.84
C PRO A 53 -12.08 -0.17 10.89
N ALA A 54 -12.38 0.21 12.11
CA ALA A 54 -12.72 -0.70 13.18
C ALA A 54 -14.12 -1.27 12.98
N PHE A 55 -14.26 -2.58 13.18
CA PHE A 55 -15.54 -3.26 13.16
C PHE A 55 -15.83 -3.90 14.52
N ASN A 56 -17.07 -3.78 14.97
CA ASN A 56 -17.64 -4.69 15.95
C ASN A 56 -18.12 -5.95 15.22
N ILE A 57 -17.56 -7.11 15.57
CA ILE A 57 -17.83 -8.40 14.90
C ILE A 57 -18.57 -9.30 15.87
N VAL A 58 -19.73 -9.81 15.45
CA VAL A 58 -20.51 -10.81 16.19
C VAL A 58 -20.60 -12.07 15.34
N ASP A 59 -19.90 -13.12 15.78
CA ASP A 59 -19.89 -14.44 15.14
C ASP A 59 -20.86 -15.38 15.88
N THR A 60 -21.74 -16.04 15.13
CA THR A 60 -22.67 -17.06 15.63
C THR A 60 -22.45 -18.35 14.86
N GLU A 61 -22.08 -19.42 15.55
CA GLU A 61 -21.95 -20.77 15.01
C GLU A 61 -23.01 -21.68 15.64
N LYS A 62 -23.81 -22.35 14.81
CA LYS A 62 -24.83 -23.30 15.25
C LYS A 62 -24.57 -24.65 14.58
N ASN A 63 -24.26 -25.64 15.41
CA ASN A 63 -24.05 -27.01 14.98
C ASN A 63 -25.26 -27.85 15.40
N SER A 64 -25.92 -28.49 14.45
CA SER A 64 -27.01 -29.43 14.72
C SER A 64 -26.72 -30.78 14.07
N GLU A 65 -26.87 -31.84 14.85
CA GLU A 65 -26.79 -33.21 14.38
C GLU A 65 -28.20 -33.80 14.36
N GLU A 66 -28.61 -34.29 13.19
CA GLU A 66 -29.87 -35.01 12.98
C GLU A 66 -29.53 -36.49 12.74
N LYS A 67 -30.21 -37.38 13.46
CA LYS A 67 -29.99 -38.82 13.37
C LYS A 67 -31.28 -39.49 12.91
N ASP A 68 -31.24 -40.13 11.75
CA ASP A 68 -32.38 -40.83 11.17
C ASP A 68 -32.58 -42.19 11.84
N ASN A 69 -33.84 -42.67 11.87
CA ASN A 69 -34.17 -43.99 12.42
C ASN A 69 -33.50 -45.17 11.66
N GLU A 70 -32.99 -44.93 10.46
CA GLU A 70 -32.25 -45.91 9.64
C GLU A 70 -30.72 -45.83 9.84
N GLY A 71 -30.23 -44.98 10.77
CA GLY A 71 -28.81 -44.90 11.13
C GLY A 71 -28.00 -43.84 10.36
N GLY A 72 -28.65 -43.03 9.52
CA GLY A 72 -28.05 -41.84 8.92
C GLY A 72 -27.74 -40.77 9.97
N VAL A 73 -26.58 -40.11 9.85
CA VAL A 73 -26.22 -38.96 10.69
C VAL A 73 -25.95 -37.78 9.76
N ARG A 74 -26.72 -36.70 9.93
CA ARG A 74 -26.56 -35.44 9.22
C ARG A 74 -26.03 -34.39 10.19
N SER A 75 -24.87 -33.80 9.89
CA SER A 75 -24.36 -32.64 10.61
C SER A 75 -24.61 -31.39 9.78
N ILE A 76 -25.20 -30.37 10.39
CA ILE A 76 -25.45 -29.05 9.81
C ILE A 76 -24.66 -28.05 10.64
N ILE A 77 -23.78 -27.31 9.98
CA ILE A 77 -22.98 -26.23 10.57
C ILE A 77 -23.46 -24.93 9.92
N GLU A 78 -24.12 -24.07 10.70
CA GLU A 78 -24.56 -22.74 10.29
C GLU A 78 -23.63 -21.69 10.91
N LYS A 79 -23.00 -20.88 10.06
CA LYS A 79 -22.10 -19.78 10.48
C LYS A 79 -22.66 -18.45 10.01
N GLN A 80 -22.90 -17.54 10.95
CA GLN A 80 -23.34 -16.18 10.68
C GLN A 80 -22.36 -15.18 11.31
N THR A 81 -21.81 -14.29 10.48
CA THR A 81 -20.90 -13.22 10.92
C THR A 81 -21.57 -11.87 10.67
N ASN A 82 -21.80 -11.09 11.71
CA ASN A 82 -22.34 -9.73 11.63
C ASN A 82 -21.21 -8.72 11.91
N LYS A 83 -20.93 -7.82 10.97
CA LYS A 83 -19.87 -6.79 11.10
C LYS A 83 -20.49 -5.39 11.05
N GLN A 84 -20.22 -4.57 12.05
CA GLN A 84 -20.69 -3.19 12.14
C GLN A 84 -19.51 -2.22 12.29
N VAL A 85 -19.42 -1.19 11.44
CA VAL A 85 -18.35 -0.17 11.54
C VAL A 85 -18.52 0.63 12.83
N VAL A 86 -17.43 0.84 13.56
CA VAL A 86 -17.41 1.69 14.76
C VAL A 86 -17.29 3.16 14.35
N LEU A 87 -18.29 3.96 14.69
CA LEU A 87 -18.33 5.40 14.43
C LEU A 87 -18.05 6.17 15.72
N LEU A 88 -17.20 7.19 15.63
CA LEU A 88 -16.89 8.15 16.68
C LEU A 88 -17.62 9.47 16.36
N ARG A 89 -18.29 10.04 17.36
CA ARG A 89 -18.85 11.40 17.25
C ARG A 89 -17.85 12.41 17.80
N ARG A 90 -17.38 13.32 16.97
CA ARG A 90 -16.54 14.46 17.39
C ARG A 90 -17.07 15.74 16.73
N ASN A 91 -17.29 16.78 17.53
CA ASN A 91 -17.73 18.10 17.07
C ASN A 91 -19.01 18.11 16.20
N GLY A 92 -19.92 17.14 16.39
CA GLY A 92 -21.16 17.03 15.62
C GLY A 92 -21.01 16.27 14.30
N GLU A 93 -19.81 15.81 13.96
CA GLU A 93 -19.53 14.96 12.81
C GLU A 93 -19.28 13.50 13.25
N GLU A 94 -19.76 12.54 12.45
CA GLU A 94 -19.54 11.11 12.64
C GLU A 94 -18.41 10.64 11.72
N GLU A 95 -17.32 10.15 12.30
CA GLU A 95 -16.17 9.60 11.57
C GLU A 95 -15.93 8.14 11.97
N ALA A 96 -15.54 7.30 11.02
CA ALA A 96 -15.18 5.91 11.31
C ALA A 96 -13.88 5.86 12.13
N MET A 97 -13.87 5.03 13.17
CA MET A 97 -12.63 4.75 13.90
C MET A 97 -11.68 3.96 12.99
N VAL A 98 -10.46 4.46 12.79
CA VAL A 98 -9.44 3.83 11.95
C VAL A 98 -8.49 3.00 12.81
N LEU A 99 -8.34 1.71 12.49
CA LEU A 99 -7.38 0.83 13.15
C LEU A 99 -5.99 0.92 12.53
N ARG A 100 -5.94 1.00 11.20
CA ARG A 100 -4.67 0.94 10.46
C ARG A 100 -4.77 1.74 9.17
N GLN A 101 -3.67 2.42 8.85
CA GLN A 101 -3.45 3.04 7.55
C GLN A 101 -2.26 2.35 6.88
N THR A 102 -2.47 1.84 5.67
CA THR A 102 -1.42 1.17 4.90
C THR A 102 -0.97 2.09 3.77
N THR A 103 0.35 2.33 3.68
CA THR A 103 0.95 3.09 2.58
C THR A 103 0.99 2.24 1.31
N PRO A 104 0.86 2.88 0.14
CA PRO A 104 0.90 2.16 -1.13
C PRO A 104 2.28 1.53 -1.36
N SER A 105 2.28 0.34 -1.95
CA SER A 105 3.50 -0.36 -2.33
C SER A 105 4.06 0.19 -3.65
N ILE A 106 5.38 0.10 -3.86
CA ILE A 106 6.02 0.61 -5.07
C ILE A 106 5.97 -0.45 -6.18
N LYS A 107 5.39 -0.08 -7.33
CA LYS A 107 5.31 -0.90 -8.54
C LYS A 107 6.65 -0.95 -9.26
N GLY A 108 7.31 0.19 -9.38
CA GLY A 108 8.60 0.31 -10.07
C GLY A 108 9.23 1.68 -9.95
N ILE A 109 10.53 1.74 -10.25
CA ILE A 109 11.33 2.95 -10.19
C ILE A 109 12.14 3.06 -11.48
N LEU A 110 12.12 4.24 -12.10
CA LEU A 110 13.02 4.63 -13.18
C LEU A 110 13.98 5.69 -12.65
N ILE A 111 15.28 5.47 -12.85
CA ILE A 111 16.34 6.39 -12.46
C ILE A 111 17.14 6.74 -13.72
N VAL A 112 17.29 8.03 -13.99
CA VAL A 112 18.18 8.55 -15.04
C VAL A 112 19.31 9.29 -14.34
N ALA A 113 20.55 8.89 -14.59
CA ALA A 113 21.72 9.51 -13.98
C ALA A 113 22.88 9.65 -14.97
N ASP A 114 23.63 10.76 -14.91
CA ASP A 114 24.79 10.99 -15.79
C ASP A 114 25.83 9.87 -15.65
N GLY A 115 26.07 9.46 -14.41
CA GLY A 115 27.04 8.45 -14.02
C GLY A 115 26.65 7.01 -14.38
N ALA A 116 25.41 6.76 -14.81
CA ALA A 116 24.91 5.41 -15.07
C ALA A 116 25.52 4.75 -16.32
N SER A 117 26.37 5.45 -17.07
CA SER A 117 27.21 4.87 -18.13
C SER A 117 28.26 3.89 -17.58
N SER A 118 28.69 4.07 -16.32
CA SER A 118 29.59 3.14 -15.66
C SER A 118 28.82 1.98 -15.03
N SER A 119 29.14 0.74 -15.42
CA SER A 119 28.50 -0.46 -14.83
C SER A 119 28.62 -0.50 -13.31
N LYS A 120 29.75 -0.02 -12.75
CA LYS A 120 29.99 0.01 -11.30
C LYS A 120 29.10 1.04 -10.60
N VAL A 121 28.86 2.19 -11.22
CA VAL A 121 27.96 3.22 -10.67
C VAL A 121 26.51 2.76 -10.80
N LYS A 122 26.13 2.21 -11.95
CA LYS A 122 24.80 1.63 -12.18
C LYS A 122 24.45 0.56 -11.14
N GLU A 123 25.37 -0.38 -10.88
CA GLU A 123 25.17 -1.42 -9.87
C GLU A 123 24.96 -0.84 -8.46
N LYS A 124 25.75 0.19 -8.09
CA LYS A 124 25.59 0.88 -6.80
C LYS A 124 24.22 1.52 -6.68
N ILE A 125 23.77 2.25 -7.70
CA ILE A 125 22.45 2.90 -7.71
C ILE A 125 21.34 1.84 -7.52
N ILE A 126 21.39 0.75 -8.28
CA ILE A 126 20.41 -0.33 -8.20
C ILE A 126 20.38 -0.92 -6.79
N LYS A 127 21.53 -1.32 -6.24
CA LYS A 127 21.62 -1.97 -4.92
C LYS A 127 21.19 -1.02 -3.80
N SER A 128 21.66 0.21 -3.81
CA SER A 128 21.30 1.21 -2.81
C SER A 128 19.80 1.50 -2.81
N THR A 129 19.19 1.64 -3.99
CA THR A 129 17.75 1.86 -4.12
C THR A 129 16.95 0.66 -3.64
N ALA A 130 17.36 -0.56 -4.05
CA ALA A 130 16.73 -1.80 -3.62
C ALA A 130 16.74 -1.97 -2.09
N THR A 131 17.88 -1.70 -1.45
CA THR A 131 18.01 -1.81 0.01
C THR A 131 17.26 -0.72 0.76
N LEU A 132 17.25 0.52 0.25
CA LEU A 132 16.60 1.64 0.94
C LEU A 132 15.08 1.50 0.96
N LEU A 133 14.50 1.06 -0.16
CA LEU A 133 13.05 1.00 -0.35
C LEU A 133 12.47 -0.41 -0.22
N ASP A 134 13.33 -1.40 0.06
CA ASP A 134 12.97 -2.83 0.11
C ASP A 134 12.25 -3.30 -1.17
N ILE A 135 12.83 -2.96 -2.33
CA ILE A 135 12.26 -3.25 -3.63
C ILE A 135 13.12 -4.27 -4.38
N PRO A 136 12.51 -5.30 -4.98
CA PRO A 136 13.21 -6.22 -5.86
C PRO A 136 13.93 -5.53 -7.03
N ILE A 137 15.16 -5.94 -7.31
CA ILE A 137 16.02 -5.34 -8.36
C ILE A 137 15.32 -5.26 -9.73
N TYR A 138 14.52 -6.26 -10.09
CA TYR A 138 13.82 -6.29 -11.39
C TYR A 138 12.73 -5.22 -11.54
N LYS A 139 12.34 -4.54 -10.45
CA LYS A 139 11.42 -3.39 -10.46
C LYS A 139 12.17 -2.04 -10.60
N ILE A 140 13.50 -2.05 -10.68
CA ILE A 140 14.33 -0.85 -10.76
C ILE A 140 15.02 -0.80 -12.13
N SER A 141 14.81 0.28 -12.87
CA SER A 141 15.48 0.55 -14.14
C SER A 141 16.40 1.75 -14.00
N VAL A 142 17.64 1.62 -14.48
CA VAL A 142 18.65 2.70 -14.42
C VAL A 142 19.23 2.96 -15.81
N LEU A 143 19.02 4.17 -16.30
CA LEU A 143 19.47 4.65 -17.59
C LEU A 143 20.52 5.75 -17.43
N ALA A 144 21.44 5.82 -18.38
CA ALA A 144 22.33 6.97 -18.52
C ALA A 144 21.57 8.13 -19.14
N LYS A 145 21.90 9.35 -18.71
CA LYS A 145 21.41 10.58 -19.32
C LYS A 145 21.99 10.77 -20.72
#